data_AF-A0A9E4CVV4-F1
#
_entry.id   AF-A0A9E4CVV4-F1
#
_cell.length_a   1.000
_cell.length_b   1.000
_cell.length_c   1.000
_cell.angle_alpha   90.00
_cell.angle_beta   90.00
_cell.angle_gamma   90.00
#
_symmetry.space_group_name_H-M   'P 1'
#
loop_
_entity.id
_entity.type
_entity.pdbx_description
1 polymer ?
#
loop_
_entity_poly.entity_id
_entity_poly.type
_entity_poly.pdbx_seq_one_letter_code
_entity_poly.pdbx_strand_id
1 'polypeptide(L)'
;MRRALAVLAAALLVTACRVDTTVTVTVEADGSGTVAVTVTADADVVNQAPGLADDLRLDDVAAAGWTVDGPTATAEGGLTVTVTHPFATVEEATALLASLSGTDGPLHDLALARTVTDDDVTTTLTGR
;
A
#
# COMPACT_ATOMS: atom_id res chain seq x y z
N MET A 1 39.08 -17.57 4.73
CA MET A 1 38.21 -17.81 5.91
C MET A 1 37.68 -16.52 6.53
N ARG A 2 38.50 -15.55 6.97
CA ARG A 2 38.02 -14.26 7.54
C ARG A 2 37.09 -13.45 6.63
N ARG A 3 37.38 -13.38 5.32
CA ARG A 3 36.52 -12.68 4.34
C ARG A 3 35.18 -13.39 4.11
N ALA A 4 35.18 -14.73 4.10
CA ALA A 4 33.96 -15.52 3.99
C ALA A 4 33.09 -15.38 5.24
N LEU A 5 33.69 -15.36 6.44
CA LEU A 5 32.99 -15.09 7.69
C LEU A 5 32.40 -13.68 7.74
N ALA A 6 33.13 -12.68 7.25
CA ALA A 6 32.66 -11.30 7.18
C ALA A 6 31.49 -11.14 6.19
N VAL A 7 31.53 -11.81 5.04
CA VAL A 7 30.42 -11.84 4.07
C VAL A 7 29.21 -12.59 4.64
N LEU A 8 29.41 -13.70 5.35
CA LEU A 8 28.32 -14.45 5.97
C LEU A 8 27.67 -13.66 7.13
N ALA A 9 28.48 -13.00 7.96
CA ALA A 9 28.00 -12.14 9.04
C ALA A 9 27.28 -10.90 8.48
N ALA A 10 27.81 -10.29 7.41
CA ALA A 10 27.13 -9.21 6.72
C ALA A 10 25.82 -9.66 6.07
N ALA A 11 25.75 -10.90 5.54
CA ALA A 11 24.53 -11.47 4.97
C ALA A 11 23.47 -11.80 6.03
N LEU A 12 23.88 -12.21 7.23
CA LEU A 12 22.97 -12.48 8.36
C LEU A 12 22.42 -11.20 9.00
N LEU A 13 23.11 -10.07 8.87
CA LEU A 13 22.66 -8.77 9.39
C LEU A 13 21.57 -8.10 8.51
N VAL A 14 21.21 -8.70 7.37
CA VAL A 14 20.17 -8.17 6.46
C VAL A 14 18.78 -8.75 6.76
N THR A 15 18.58 -9.50 7.85
CA THR A 15 17.24 -9.83 8.35
C THR A 15 16.65 -8.59 9.03
N ALA A 16 16.40 -7.55 8.23
CA ALA A 16 15.74 -6.34 8.67
C ALA A 16 14.22 -6.59 8.70
N CYS A 17 13.56 -5.95 9.66
CA CYS A 17 12.12 -5.78 9.68
C CYS A 17 11.60 -5.33 8.31
N ARG A 18 10.69 -6.10 7.73
CA ARG A 18 10.04 -5.76 6.47
C ARG A 18 8.61 -5.31 6.71
N VAL A 19 8.28 -4.18 6.11
CA VAL A 19 6.91 -3.71 5.94
C VAL A 19 6.69 -3.47 4.46
N ASP A 20 5.78 -4.24 3.86
CA ASP A 20 5.36 -4.08 2.48
C ASP A 20 4.10 -3.22 2.42
N THR A 21 4.06 -2.25 1.51
CA THR A 21 2.87 -1.46 1.22
C THR A 21 2.53 -1.59 -0.26
N THR A 22 1.33 -2.05 -0.55
CA THR A 22 0.83 -2.23 -1.92
C THR A 22 -0.37 -1.33 -2.14
N VAL A 23 -0.31 -0.49 -3.17
CA VAL A 23 -1.46 0.31 -3.63
C VAL A 23 -2.04 -0.36 -4.87
N THR A 24 -3.30 -0.79 -4.78
CA THR A 24 -4.04 -1.39 -5.89
C THR A 24 -5.11 -0.43 -6.36
N VAL A 25 -5.16 -0.16 -7.66
CA VAL A 25 -6.21 0.65 -8.28
C VAL A 25 -6.96 -0.21 -9.28
N THR A 26 -8.26 -0.39 -9.03
CA THR A 26 -9.16 -1.07 -9.96
C THR A 26 -10.06 -0.02 -10.59
N VAL A 27 -10.15 -0.02 -11.91
CA VAL A 27 -10.94 0.95 -12.69
C VAL A 27 -11.94 0.20 -13.54
N GLU A 28 -13.20 0.52 -13.37
CA GLU A 28 -14.32 -0.01 -14.14
C GLU A 28 -14.45 0.69 -15.49
N ALA A 29 -15.23 0.08 -16.39
CA ALA A 29 -15.42 0.60 -17.75
C ALA A 29 -16.01 2.03 -17.77
N ASP A 30 -16.81 2.40 -16.78
CA ASP A 30 -17.42 3.73 -16.65
C ASP A 30 -16.49 4.80 -16.05
N GLY A 31 -15.31 4.39 -15.56
CA GLY A 31 -14.33 5.27 -14.93
C GLY A 31 -14.46 5.38 -13.41
N SER A 32 -15.41 4.66 -12.80
CA SER A 32 -15.46 4.46 -11.35
C SER A 32 -14.52 3.33 -10.91
N GLY A 33 -14.37 3.08 -9.62
CA GLY A 33 -13.57 1.98 -9.13
C GLY A 33 -13.16 2.10 -7.68
N THR A 34 -12.03 1.48 -7.33
CA THR A 34 -11.50 1.48 -5.96
C THR A 34 -10.00 1.68 -5.92
N VAL A 35 -9.54 2.37 -4.87
CA VAL A 35 -8.14 2.39 -4.43
C VAL A 35 -8.06 1.59 -3.13
N ALA A 36 -7.18 0.60 -3.09
CA ALA A 36 -6.90 -0.19 -1.90
C ALA A 36 -5.42 -0.06 -1.52
N VAL A 37 -5.14 0.16 -0.23
CA VAL A 37 -3.79 0.17 0.33
C VAL A 37 -3.69 -1.00 1.30
N THR A 38 -2.83 -1.96 0.98
CA THR A 38 -2.53 -3.10 1.85
C THR A 38 -1.14 -2.92 2.44
N VAL A 39 -1.06 -2.91 3.77
CA VAL A 39 0.20 -2.85 4.51
C VAL A 39 0.39 -4.18 5.23
N THR A 40 1.54 -4.82 5.03
CA THR A 40 1.89 -6.08 5.66
C THR A 40 3.24 -5.95 6.36
N ALA A 41 3.23 -6.10 7.68
CA ALA A 41 4.42 -6.22 8.51
C ALA A 41 4.77 -7.71 8.69
N ASP A 42 6.05 -8.06 8.57
CA ASP A 42 6.51 -9.43 8.81
C ASP A 42 6.54 -9.82 10.30
N ALA A 43 6.87 -11.07 10.58
CA ALA A 43 6.97 -11.57 11.94
C ALA A 43 8.07 -10.87 12.75
N ASP A 44 9.16 -10.42 12.13
CA ASP A 44 10.25 -9.74 12.84
C ASP A 44 9.80 -8.37 13.34
N VAL A 45 8.98 -7.64 12.58
CA VAL A 45 8.32 -6.40 13.03
C VAL A 45 7.39 -6.68 14.22
N VAL A 46 6.50 -7.67 14.09
CA VAL A 46 5.54 -8.02 15.15
C VAL A 46 6.25 -8.48 16.42
N ASN A 47 7.35 -9.24 16.30
CA ASN A 47 8.15 -9.67 17.44
C ASN A 47 8.84 -8.51 18.17
N GLN A 48 9.23 -7.45 17.45
CA GLN A 48 9.79 -6.23 18.05
C GLN A 48 8.72 -5.33 18.69
N ALA A 49 7.48 -5.39 18.18
CA ALA A 49 6.34 -4.66 18.71
C ALA A 49 5.14 -5.60 18.94
N PRO A 50 5.13 -6.41 20.02
CA PRO A 50 4.08 -7.39 20.26
C PRO A 50 2.66 -6.80 20.43
N GLY A 51 2.56 -5.50 20.78
CA GLY A 51 1.30 -4.76 20.90
C GLY A 51 0.87 -4.05 19.61
N LEU A 52 1.61 -4.21 18.50
CA LEU A 52 1.40 -3.44 17.27
C LEU A 52 -0.04 -3.45 16.79
N ALA A 53 -0.72 -4.61 16.83
CA ALA A 53 -2.10 -4.74 16.39
C ALA A 53 -3.07 -3.84 17.17
N ASP A 54 -2.88 -3.72 18.48
CA ASP A 54 -3.72 -2.89 19.35
C ASP A 54 -3.33 -1.40 19.28
N ASP A 55 -2.08 -1.12 18.90
CA ASP A 55 -1.55 0.24 18.80
C ASP A 55 -1.93 0.95 17.48
N LEU A 56 -2.46 0.24 16.47
CA LEU A 56 -2.87 0.84 15.20
C LEU A 56 -4.08 1.76 15.37
N ARG A 57 -3.89 3.04 15.08
CA ARG A 57 -4.95 4.05 15.09
C ARG A 57 -5.51 4.24 13.68
N LEU A 58 -6.60 3.55 13.40
CA LEU A 58 -7.26 3.55 12.08
C LEU A 58 -8.56 4.35 12.05
N ASP A 59 -8.96 4.95 13.18
CA ASP A 59 -10.19 5.74 13.30
C ASP A 59 -10.18 6.96 12.37
N ASP A 60 -9.04 7.63 12.22
CA ASP A 60 -8.90 8.78 11.31
C ASP A 60 -9.02 8.36 9.85
N VAL A 61 -8.53 7.16 9.51
CA VAL A 61 -8.64 6.59 8.15
C VAL A 61 -10.10 6.26 7.85
N ALA A 62 -10.82 5.66 8.80
CA ALA A 62 -12.25 5.41 8.70
C ALA A 62 -13.07 6.72 8.60
N ALA A 63 -12.73 7.73 9.42
CA ALA A 63 -13.38 9.04 9.39
C ALA A 63 -13.13 9.80 8.07
N ALA A 64 -12.00 9.52 7.41
CA ALA A 64 -11.69 10.02 6.06
C ALA A 64 -12.43 9.28 4.93
N GLY A 65 -13.34 8.36 5.25
CA GLY A 65 -14.20 7.66 4.28
C GLY A 65 -13.63 6.33 3.77
N TRP A 66 -12.49 5.86 4.31
CA TRP A 66 -11.93 4.57 3.94
C TRP A 66 -12.60 3.43 4.72
N THR A 67 -12.84 2.31 4.04
CA THR A 67 -13.21 1.06 4.70
C THR A 67 -11.95 0.36 5.18
N VAL A 68 -11.90 -0.01 6.46
CA VAL A 68 -10.75 -0.68 7.09
C VAL A 68 -11.05 -2.16 7.26
N ASP A 69 -10.10 -3.01 6.86
CA ASP A 69 -10.09 -4.45 7.08
C ASP A 69 -8.79 -4.88 7.80
N GLY A 70 -8.93 -5.69 8.85
CA GLY A 70 -7.87 -6.00 9.81
C GLY A 70 -7.77 -4.99 10.97
N PRO A 71 -6.66 -5.01 11.76
CA PRO A 71 -5.46 -5.83 11.58
C PRO A 71 -5.67 -7.34 11.76
N THR A 72 -5.10 -8.12 10.86
CA THR A 72 -5.22 -9.60 10.85
C THR A 72 -3.84 -10.23 10.79
N ALA A 73 -3.62 -11.29 11.56
CA ALA A 73 -2.36 -12.03 11.52
C ALA A 73 -2.17 -12.76 10.18
N THR A 74 -0.95 -12.77 9.65
CA THR A 74 -0.60 -13.58 8.47
C THR A 74 -0.21 -15.01 8.88
N ALA A 75 -0.22 -15.95 7.93
CA ALA A 75 0.18 -17.33 8.20
C ALA A 75 1.65 -17.45 8.64
N GLU A 76 2.48 -16.50 8.24
CA GLU A 76 3.91 -16.42 8.54
C GLU A 76 4.20 -15.72 9.86
N GLY A 77 3.17 -15.32 10.63
CA GLY A 77 3.31 -14.64 11.92
C GLY A 77 3.45 -13.12 11.82
N GLY A 78 3.19 -12.54 10.64
CA GLY A 78 3.12 -11.11 10.43
C GLY A 78 1.75 -10.52 10.75
N LEU A 79 1.55 -9.26 10.37
CA LEU A 79 0.30 -8.51 10.54
C LEU A 79 -0.05 -7.78 9.24
N THR A 80 -1.30 -7.83 8.82
CA THR A 80 -1.78 -7.11 7.63
C THR A 80 -3.00 -6.26 7.92
N VAL A 81 -3.07 -5.09 7.29
CA VAL A 81 -4.23 -4.19 7.27
C VAL A 81 -4.47 -3.78 5.82
N THR A 82 -5.73 -3.74 5.42
CA THR A 82 -6.13 -3.18 4.13
C THR A 82 -7.13 -2.06 4.34
N VAL A 83 -6.90 -0.92 3.68
CA VAL A 83 -7.86 0.19 3.65
C VAL A 83 -8.30 0.45 2.22
N THR A 84 -9.60 0.64 1.99
CA THR A 84 -10.17 0.77 0.65
C THR A 84 -11.07 2.00 0.55
N HIS A 85 -10.95 2.76 -0.54
CA HIS A 85 -11.81 3.90 -0.85
C HIS A 85 -12.37 3.76 -2.27
N PRO A 86 -13.70 3.84 -2.46
CA PRO A 86 -14.29 3.89 -3.79
C PRO A 86 -14.07 5.27 -4.42
N PHE A 87 -14.02 5.35 -5.74
CA PHE A 87 -14.06 6.63 -6.46
C PHE A 87 -15.09 6.55 -7.59
N ALA A 88 -15.71 7.67 -7.91
CA ALA A 88 -16.67 7.78 -8.99
C ALA A 88 -16.00 8.15 -10.33
N THR A 89 -14.86 8.85 -10.29
CA THR A 89 -14.14 9.26 -11.50
C THR A 89 -12.63 9.12 -11.37
N VAL A 90 -11.93 9.09 -12.51
CA VAL A 90 -10.46 8.98 -12.55
C VAL A 90 -9.75 10.22 -12.01
N GLU A 91 -10.40 11.39 -12.05
CA GLU A 91 -9.91 12.61 -11.40
C GLU A 91 -9.93 12.48 -9.87
N GLU A 92 -11.00 11.89 -9.33
CA GLU A 92 -11.09 11.59 -7.90
C GLU A 92 -10.03 10.55 -7.49
N ALA A 93 -9.85 9.49 -8.29
CA ALA A 93 -8.78 8.52 -8.06
C ALA A 93 -7.38 9.18 -8.05
N THR A 94 -7.13 10.11 -8.97
CA THR A 94 -5.86 10.87 -9.02
C THR A 94 -5.67 11.71 -7.76
N ALA A 95 -6.71 12.39 -7.28
CA ALA A 95 -6.66 13.15 -6.03
C ALA A 95 -6.40 12.25 -4.81
N LEU A 96 -7.05 11.07 -4.76
CA LEU A 96 -6.80 10.07 -3.71
C LEU A 96 -5.35 9.59 -3.73
N LEU A 97 -4.81 9.21 -4.89
CA LEU A 97 -3.42 8.76 -5.04
C LEU A 97 -2.40 9.83 -4.63
N ALA A 98 -2.66 11.10 -4.98
CA ALA A 98 -1.83 12.22 -4.53
C ALA A 98 -1.84 12.36 -2.99
N SER A 99 -2.98 12.10 -2.35
CA SER A 99 -3.09 12.17 -0.89
C SER A 99 -2.31 11.07 -0.15
N LEU A 100 -2.22 9.86 -0.73
CA LEU A 100 -1.53 8.72 -0.12
C LEU A 100 -0.02 8.92 -0.02
N SER A 101 0.53 9.74 -0.90
CA SER A 101 1.97 9.88 -1.09
C SER A 101 2.57 10.95 -0.18
N GLY A 102 1.75 11.83 0.40
CA GLY A 102 2.25 12.98 1.15
C GLY A 102 3.21 13.85 0.33
N THR A 103 3.87 14.84 0.97
CA THR A 103 4.79 15.75 0.26
C THR A 103 6.13 15.09 -0.11
N ASP A 104 6.56 14.09 0.65
CA ASP A 104 7.88 13.45 0.53
C ASP A 104 7.82 11.91 0.35
N GLY A 105 6.65 11.33 0.12
CA GLY A 105 6.51 9.87 -0.04
C GLY A 105 6.76 9.40 -1.47
N PRO A 106 6.93 8.09 -1.66
CA PRO A 106 7.61 7.51 -2.82
C PRO A 106 6.82 7.54 -4.13
N LEU A 107 5.53 7.87 -4.12
CA LEU A 107 4.73 7.93 -5.34
C LEU A 107 4.61 9.40 -5.78
N HIS A 108 5.28 9.76 -6.86
CA HIS A 108 5.27 11.13 -7.35
C HIS A 108 4.54 11.26 -8.67
N ASP A 109 3.82 12.37 -8.85
CA ASP A 109 3.14 12.72 -10.09
C ASP A 109 2.22 11.60 -10.63
N LEU A 110 1.60 10.84 -9.71
CA LEU A 110 0.63 9.83 -10.08
C LEU A 110 -0.60 10.47 -10.71
N ALA A 111 -0.94 10.03 -11.92
CA ALA A 111 -2.14 10.48 -12.61
C ALA A 111 -2.81 9.32 -13.32
N LEU A 112 -4.13 9.23 -13.14
CA LEU A 112 -4.99 8.28 -13.83
C LEU A 112 -5.80 9.04 -14.88
N ALA A 113 -5.69 8.60 -16.14
CA ALA A 113 -6.44 9.16 -17.26
C ALA A 113 -7.28 8.08 -17.92
N ARG A 114 -8.48 8.47 -18.38
CA ARG A 114 -9.39 7.62 -19.14
C ARG A 114 -9.76 8.30 -20.45
N THR A 115 -9.64 7.57 -21.55
CA THR A 115 -10.07 8.02 -22.88
C THR A 115 -11.05 7.02 -23.46
N VAL A 116 -12.15 7.51 -24.04
CA VAL A 116 -13.14 6.70 -24.74
C VAL A 116 -13.12 7.09 -26.20
N THR A 117 -12.87 6.13 -27.09
CA THR A 117 -12.94 6.31 -28.54
C THR A 117 -13.84 5.23 -29.11
N ASP A 118 -14.97 5.62 -29.70
CA ASP A 118 -16.00 4.68 -30.16
C ASP A 118 -16.41 3.70 -29.04
N ASP A 119 -16.10 2.41 -29.19
CA ASP A 119 -16.37 1.35 -28.21
C ASP A 119 -15.13 0.98 -27.36
N ASP A 120 -13.98 1.62 -27.59
CA ASP A 120 -12.72 1.35 -26.89
C ASP A 120 -12.54 2.27 -25.67
N VAL A 121 -12.29 1.65 -24.52
CA VAL A 121 -11.92 2.35 -23.28
C VAL A 121 -10.45 2.10 -22.98
N THR A 122 -9.67 3.17 -22.95
CA THR A 122 -8.25 3.13 -22.56
C THR A 122 -8.05 3.84 -21.24
N THR A 123 -7.49 3.12 -20.26
CA THR A 123 -7.07 3.66 -18.97
C THR A 123 -5.55 3.69 -18.92
N THR A 124 -4.99 4.85 -18.58
CA THR A 124 -3.53 5.05 -18.47
C THR A 124 -3.20 5.52 -17.07
N LEU A 125 -2.21 4.87 -16.44
CA LEU A 125 -1.60 5.32 -15.20
C LEU A 125 -0.18 5.81 -15.50
N THR A 126 0.13 7.04 -15.09
CA THR A 126 1.49 7.61 -15.16
C THR A 126 2.00 7.93 -13.76
N GLY A 127 3.32 7.94 -13.58
CA GLY A 127 3.98 8.27 -12.32
C GLY A 127 5.50 8.33 -12.46
N ARG A 128 6.19 8.86 -11.44
CA ARG A 128 7.65 8.87 -11.26
C ARG A 128 8.05 8.12 -10.00
#